data_AF-A0A143ZS29-F1
#
_entry.id   AF-A0A143ZS29-F1
#
_cell.length_a   1.000
_cell.length_b   1.000
_cell.length_c   1.000
_cell.angle_alpha   90.00
_cell.angle_beta   90.00
_cell.angle_gamma   90.00
#
_symmetry.space_group_name_H-M   'P 1'
#
loop_
_entity.id
_entity.type
_entity.pdbx_description
1 polymer ?
#
loop_
_entity_poly.entity_id
_entity_poly.type
_entity_poly.pdbx_seq_one_letter_code
_entity_poly.pdbx_strand_id
1 'polypeptide(L)' 'MWSYLKQLQHPIKVSTPNAALAKIIISQYGGPDGELSASLRYLSQRYSMPYPELKGLLTDIGISVPEMFQKNNPK' A
#
# COMPACT_ATOMS: atom_id res chain seq x y z
N MET A 1 -1.90 -13.55 -11.61
CA MET A 1 -2.03 -14.47 -10.46
C MET A 1 -1.36 -13.79 -9.29
N TRP A 2 -1.95 -13.86 -8.09
CA TRP A 2 -1.36 -13.31 -6.87
C TRP A 2 -0.55 -14.38 -6.16
N SER A 3 0.60 -14.00 -5.59
CA SER A 3 1.39 -14.87 -4.72
C SER A 3 1.64 -14.13 -3.41
N TYR A 4 1.42 -14.80 -2.30
CA TYR A 4 1.65 -14.23 -0.97
C TYR A 4 2.98 -14.75 -0.42
N LEU A 5 3.86 -13.82 -0.08
CA LEU A 5 5.09 -14.09 0.65
C LEU A 5 4.90 -13.60 2.09
N LYS A 6 5.17 -14.47 3.07
CA LYS A 6 5.04 -14.13 4.51
C LYS A 6 6.09 -13.10 4.97
N GLN A 7 7.13 -12.89 4.17
CA GLN A 7 8.17 -11.90 4.45
C GLN A 7 7.59 -10.49 4.28
N LEU A 8 7.93 -9.61 5.21
CA LEU A 8 7.63 -8.19 5.06
C LEU A 8 8.49 -7.61 3.93
N GLN A 9 7.91 -6.69 3.16
CA GLN A 9 8.62 -5.95 2.12
C GLN A 9 9.83 -5.19 2.68
N HIS A 10 9.69 -4.66 3.90
CA HIS A 10 10.78 -4.07 4.67
C HIS A 10 10.75 -4.56 6.13
N PRO A 11 11.91 -4.84 6.74
CA PRO A 11 11.98 -5.29 8.12
C PRO A 11 11.57 -4.15 9.06
N ILE A 12 10.55 -4.40 9.89
CA ILE A 12 10.05 -3.44 10.88
C ILE A 12 10.54 -3.88 12.27
N LYS A 13 10.98 -2.91 13.09
CA LYS A 13 11.37 -3.12 14.49
C LYS A 13 10.49 -2.24 15.39
N VAL A 14 9.67 -2.87 16.22
CA VAL A 14 8.85 -2.18 17.23
C VAL A 14 9.53 -2.33 18.58
N SER A 15 9.93 -1.22 19.20
CA SER A 15 10.63 -1.22 20.49
C SER A 15 9.67 -1.20 21.68
N THR A 16 8.61 -0.37 21.61
CA THR A 16 7.63 -0.21 22.70
C THR A 16 6.20 -0.10 22.15
N PRO A 17 5.19 -0.61 22.88
CA PRO A 17 3.79 -0.41 22.51
C PRO A 17 3.38 1.06 22.66
N ASN A 18 2.75 1.64 21.62
CA ASN A 18 2.21 3.00 21.66
C ASN A 18 0.82 3.07 21.00
N ALA A 19 -0.23 3.16 21.81
CA ALA A 19 -1.62 3.17 21.34
C ALA A 19 -2.00 4.46 20.59
N ALA A 20 -1.43 5.61 20.97
CA ALA A 20 -1.70 6.88 20.29
C ALA A 20 -1.15 6.87 18.86
N LEU A 21 0.07 6.34 18.68
CA LEU A 21 0.67 6.18 17.35
C LEU A 21 -0.09 5.13 16.51
N ALA A 22 -0.51 4.01 17.12
CA ALA A 22 -1.31 3.00 16.42
C ALA A 22 -2.62 3.58 15.86
N LYS A 23 -3.27 4.51 16.59
CA LYS A 23 -4.48 5.22 16.15
C LYS A 23 -4.24 6.10 14.91
N ILE A 24 -3.02 6.60 14.71
CA ILE A 24 -2.65 7.36 13.50
C ILE A 24 -2.30 6.39 12.36
N ILE A 25 -1.57 5.31 12.65
CA ILE A 25 -1.21 4.31 11.63
C ILE A 25 -2.46 3.64 11.02
N ILE A 26 -3.48 3.37 11.83
CA ILE A 26 -4.70 2.71 11.33
C ILE A 26 -5.47 3.58 10.33
N SER A 27 -5.38 4.91 10.41
CA SER A 27 -6.01 5.79 9.41
C SER A 27 -5.30 5.70 8.06
N GLN A 28 -3.99 5.47 8.02
CA GLN A 28 -3.27 5.24 6.77
C GLN A 28 -3.45 3.81 6.25
N TYR A 29 -3.76 2.85 7.12
CA TYR A 29 -4.10 1.51 6.67
C TYR A 29 -5.47 1.46 5.98
N GLY A 30 -6.53 1.97 6.64
CA GLY A 30 -7.92 1.80 6.20
C GLY A 30 -8.74 3.08 6.01
N GLY A 31 -8.12 4.25 6.09
CA GLY A 31 -8.78 5.53 5.86
C GLY A 31 -9.10 5.79 4.38
N PRO A 32 -9.85 6.86 4.09
CA PRO A 32 -10.24 7.22 2.72
C PRO A 32 -9.03 7.45 1.81
N ASP A 33 -7.97 8.06 2.34
CA ASP A 33 -6.69 8.27 1.64
C ASP A 33 -5.61 7.26 2.07
N GLY A 34 -6.03 6.13 2.65
CA GLY A 34 -5.15 5.07 3.10
C GLY A 34 -4.63 4.17 1.97
N GLU A 35 -3.60 3.39 2.27
CA GLU A 35 -2.91 2.50 1.32
C GLU A 35 -3.85 1.40 0.79
N LEU A 36 -4.78 0.91 1.62
CA LEU A 36 -5.79 -0.05 1.17
C LEU A 36 -6.74 0.57 0.14
N SER A 37 -7.21 1.78 0.39
CA SER A 37 -8.11 2.50 -0.53
C SER A 37 -7.40 2.82 -1.86
N ALA A 38 -6.14 3.25 -1.78
CA ALA A 38 -5.32 3.53 -2.96
C ALA A 38 -5.03 2.26 -3.78
N SER A 39 -4.59 1.16 -3.14
CA SER A 39 -4.31 -0.11 -3.83
C SER A 39 -5.56 -0.66 -4.52
N LEU A 40 -6.71 -0.69 -3.84
CA LEU A 40 -7.97 -1.11 -4.43
C LEU A 40 -8.37 -0.25 -5.63
N ARG A 41 -8.19 1.08 -5.54
CA ARG A 41 -8.50 2.00 -6.64
C ARG A 41 -7.71 1.67 -7.91
N TYR A 42 -6.39 1.49 -7.81
CA TYR A 42 -5.55 1.17 -8.98
C TYR A 42 -5.87 -0.22 -9.54
N LEU A 43 -6.14 -1.20 -8.67
CA LEU A 43 -6.51 -2.55 -9.08
C LEU A 43 -7.89 -2.61 -9.74
N SER A 44 -8.85 -1.81 -9.30
CA SER A 44 -10.15 -1.67 -9.96
C SER A 44 -10.01 -0.98 -11.32
N GLN A 45 -9.20 0.07 -11.42
CA GLN A 45 -8.97 0.80 -12.67
C GLN A 45 -8.36 -0.07 -13.77
N ARG A 46 -7.54 -1.06 -13.40
CA ARG A 46 -6.96 -2.03 -14.34
C ARG A 46 -8.03 -2.74 -15.18
N TYR A 47 -9.18 -3.08 -14.60
CA TYR A 47 -10.21 -3.86 -15.32
C TYR A 47 -10.87 -3.07 -16.45
N SER A 48 -11.00 -1.76 -16.28
CA SER A 48 -11.61 -0.86 -17.27
C SER A 48 -10.60 -0.18 -18.20
N MET A 49 -9.29 -0.33 -17.95
CA MET A 49 -8.24 0.32 -18.74
C MET A 49 -8.21 -0.23 -20.18
N PRO A 50 -8.25 0.60 -21.24
CA PRO A 50 -8.20 0.10 -22.62
C PRO A 50 -6.79 -0.27 -23.07
N TYR A 51 -5.75 0.37 -22.53
CA TYR A 51 -4.35 0.18 -22.97
C TYR A 51 -3.64 -0.94 -22.17
N PRO A 52 -3.08 -1.97 -22.83
CA PRO A 52 -2.40 -3.08 -22.14
C PRO A 52 -1.20 -2.65 -21.28
N GLU A 53 -0.42 -1.68 -21.72
CA GLU A 53 0.75 -1.16 -21.00
C GLU A 53 0.34 -0.52 -19.67
N LEU A 54 -0.73 0.27 -19.68
CA LEU A 54 -1.26 0.93 -18.49
C LEU A 54 -1.93 -0.07 -17.52
N LYS A 55 -2.45 -1.20 -18.00
CA LYS A 55 -2.90 -2.29 -17.13
C LYS A 55 -1.76 -2.88 -16.31
N GLY A 56 -0.59 -3.04 -16.94
CA GLY A 56 0.64 -3.47 -16.26
C GLY A 56 1.02 -2.48 -15.18
N LEU A 57 1.16 -1.21 -15.56
CA LEU A 57 1.51 -0.12 -14.64
C LEU A 57 0.56 -0.01 -13.44
N LEU A 58 -0.76 -0.06 -13.66
CA LEU A 58 -1.75 -0.02 -12.58
C LEU A 58 -1.67 -1.24 -11.65
N THR A 59 -1.28 -2.39 -12.18
CA THR A 59 -1.07 -3.60 -11.38
C THR A 59 0.17 -3.45 -10.50
N ASP A 60 1.27 -2.94 -11.06
CA ASP A 60 2.52 -2.70 -10.33
C ASP A 60 2.33 -1.67 -9.22
N ILE A 61 1.61 -0.58 -9.50
CA ILE A 61 1.24 0.42 -8.50
C ILE A 61 0.34 -0.20 -7.43
N GLY A 62 -0.73 -0.91 -7.80
CA GLY A 62 -1.65 -1.52 -6.84
C GLY A 62 -1.00 -2.51 -5.87
N ILE A 63 0.08 -3.18 -6.28
CA ILE A 63 0.90 -4.09 -5.45
C ILE A 63 1.84 -3.31 -4.51
N SER A 64 2.42 -2.21 -4.98
CA SER A 64 3.49 -1.46 -4.28
C SER A 64 3.00 -0.32 -3.42
N VAL A 65 1.75 0.14 -3.58
CA VAL A 65 1.15 1.21 -2.75
C VAL A 65 1.35 1.01 -1.24
N PRO A 66 1.25 -0.19 -0.64
CA PRO A 66 1.61 -0.42 0.76
C PRO A 66 3.01 0.08 1.20
N GLU A 67 3.90 0.44 0.28
CA GLU A 67 5.23 1.03 0.51
C GLU A 67 5.24 2.56 0.70
N MET A 68 4.20 3.30 0.27
CA MET A 68 4.27 4.77 0.11
C MET A 68 4.42 5.55 1.43
N PHE A 69 3.89 5.04 2.54
CA PHE A 69 4.01 5.65 3.87
C PHE A 69 5.46 5.92 4.32
N GLN A 70 6.45 5.16 3.83
CA GLN A 70 7.84 5.28 4.30
C GLN A 70 8.68 6.30 3.52
N LYS A 71 8.28 6.70 2.31
CA LYS A 71 9.09 7.59 1.45
C LYS A 71 9.04 9.07 1.87
N ASN A 72 8.08 9.44 2.73
CA ASN A 72 7.87 10.81 3.20
C ASN A 72 8.56 11.15 4.54
N ASN A 73 9.39 10.26 5.10
CA ASN A 73 10.28 10.60 6.20
C ASN A 73 11.68 10.88 5.65
N PRO A 74 12.08 12.15 5.45
CA PRO A 74 13.48 12.47 5.19
C PRO A 74 14.31 12.00 6.40
N LYS A 75 15.44 11.35 6.10
CA LYS A 75 16.51 11.14 7.09
C LYS A 75 17.01 12.47 7.62
#